data_AF-A0A1Y4RVD9-F1
#
_entry.id   AF-A0A1Y4RVD9-F1
#
_cell.length_a   1.000
_cell.length_b   1.000
_cell.length_c   1.000
_cell.angle_alpha   90.00
_cell.angle_beta   90.00
_cell.angle_gamma   90.00
#
_symmetry.space_group_name_H-M   'P 1'
#
loop_
_entity.id
_entity.type
_entity.pdbx_description
1 polymer ?
#
loop_
_entity_poly.entity_id
_entity_poly.type
_entity_poly.pdbx_seq_one_letter_code
_entity_poly.pdbx_strand_id
1 'polypeptide(L)' 'MCEAIRKMNEEAVEKATERATENTQLAGIKNLIKNLNLTAEQAMAALGIPEHDRARIAGRLRDGK' A
#
# COMPACT_ATOMS: atom_id res chain seq x y z
N MET A 1 -6.38 27.18 -19.99
CA MET A 1 -5.66 26.19 -19.16
C MET A 1 -5.03 25.18 -20.13
N CYS A 2 -3.70 25.10 -20.23
CA CYS A 2 -3.04 24.19 -21.17
C CYS A 2 -3.34 22.72 -20.82
N GLU A 3 -3.59 21.89 -21.83
CA GLU A 3 -3.86 20.45 -21.68
C GLU A 3 -2.73 19.70 -20.96
N ALA A 4 -1.48 20.17 -21.12
CA ALA A 4 -0.31 19.63 -20.43
C ALA A 4 -0.42 19.73 -18.89
N ILE A 5 -1.00 20.81 -18.37
CA ILE A 5 -1.18 20.99 -16.92
C ILE A 5 -2.31 20.08 -16.40
N ARG A 6 -3.35 19.85 -17.21
CA ARG A 6 -4.43 18.92 -16.85
C ARG A 6 -3.91 17.48 -16.75
N LYS A 7 -3.15 17.01 -17.75
CA LYS A 7 -2.53 15.68 -17.73
C LYS A 7 -1.56 15.51 -16.57
N MET A 8 -0.70 16.50 -16.32
CA MET A 8 0.23 16.46 -15.19
C MET A 8 -0.51 16.36 -13.84
N ASN A 9 -1.62 17.10 -13.68
CA ASN A 9 -2.42 17.03 -12.46
C ASN A 9 -3.13 15.68 -12.32
N GLU A 10 -3.66 15.11 -13.39
CA GLU A 10 -4.31 13.78 -13.38
C GLU A 10 -3.31 12.69 -12.98
N GLU A 11 -2.12 12.66 -13.58
CA GLU A 11 -1.06 11.71 -13.22
C GLU A 11 -0.57 11.88 -11.77
N ALA A 12 -0.51 13.13 -11.29
CA ALA A 12 -0.12 13.40 -9.91
C ALA A 12 -1.18 12.92 -8.91
N VAL A 13 -2.47 13.10 -9.22
CA VAL A 13 -3.60 12.62 -8.41
C VAL A 13 -3.63 11.09 -8.39
N GLU A 14 -3.41 10.43 -9.52
CA GLU A 14 -3.37 8.98 -9.62
C GLU A 14 -2.25 8.40 -8.73
N LYS A 15 -1.02 8.90 -8.89
CA LYS A 15 0.13 8.50 -8.05
C LYS A 15 -0.10 8.76 -6.57
N ALA A 16 -0.78 9.86 -6.22
CA ALA A 16 -1.10 10.16 -4.83
C ALA A 16 -2.11 9.17 -4.25
N THR A 17 -3.13 8.80 -5.04
CA THR A 17 -4.16 7.84 -4.66
C THR A 17 -3.58 6.44 -4.46
N GLU A 18 -2.70 6.01 -5.36
CA GLU A 18 -1.98 4.73 -5.25
C GLU A 18 -1.14 4.67 -3.97
N ARG A 19 -0.34 5.72 -3.71
CA ARG A 19 0.48 5.80 -2.50
C ARG A 19 -0.35 5.79 -1.22
N ALA A 20 -1.47 6.51 -1.20
CA ALA A 20 -2.38 6.55 -0.06
C ALA A 20 -3.00 5.17 0.22
N THR A 21 -3.41 4.47 -0.84
CA THR A 21 -3.97 3.11 -0.75
C THR A 21 -2.95 2.13 -0.19
N GLU A 22 -1.73 2.12 -0.74
CA GLU A 22 -0.67 1.23 -0.26
C GLU A 22 -0.25 1.57 1.18
N ASN A 23 -0.17 2.86 1.56
CA ASN A 23 0.15 3.25 2.94
C ASN A 23 -0.93 2.79 3.93
N THR A 24 -2.20 2.83 3.53
CA THR A 24 -3.31 2.34 4.35
C THR A 24 -3.22 0.83 4.56
N GLN A 25 -2.90 0.07 3.50
CA GLN A 25 -2.64 -1.38 3.61
C GLN A 25 -1.49 -1.68 4.56
N LEU A 26 -0.37 -0.95 4.44
CA LEU A 26 0.79 -1.12 5.34
C LEU A 26 0.44 -0.83 6.81
N ALA A 27 -0.35 0.21 7.07
CA ALA A 27 -0.82 0.52 8.43
C ALA A 27 -1.73 -0.60 8.97
N GLY A 28 -2.64 -1.11 8.15
CA GLY A 28 -3.48 -2.27 8.49
C GLY A 28 -2.65 -3.50 8.85
N ILE A 29 -1.66 -3.84 8.02
CA ILE A 29 -0.76 -4.98 8.25
C ILE A 29 -0.01 -4.82 9.57
N LYS A 30 0.59 -3.64 9.81
CA LYS A 30 1.32 -3.36 11.05
C LYS A 30 0.43 -3.49 12.28
N ASN A 31 -0.82 -3.04 12.21
CA ASN A 31 -1.78 -3.17 13.30
C ASN A 31 -2.17 -4.62 13.57
N LEU A 32 -2.40 -5.41 12.52
CA LEU A 32 -2.72 -6.83 12.65
C LEU A 32 -1.55 -7.63 13.26
N ILE A 33 -0.32 -7.37 12.82
CA ILE A 33 0.88 -7.98 13.39
C ILE A 33 1.00 -7.62 14.88
N LYS A 34 0.87 -6.33 15.22
CA LYS A 34 1.05 -5.84 16.58
C LYS A 34 -0.03 -6.33 17.55
N ASN A 35 -1.29 -6.30 17.13
CA ASN A 35 -2.42 -6.51 18.04
C ASN A 35 -2.87 -7.96 18.09
N LEU A 36 -2.67 -8.72 17.01
CA LEU A 36 -3.12 -10.11 16.90
C LEU A 36 -1.95 -11.10 16.79
N ASN A 37 -0.70 -10.63 16.89
CA ASN A 37 0.52 -11.45 16.74
C ASN A 37 0.55 -12.27 15.44
N LEU A 38 -0.08 -11.76 14.37
CA LEU A 38 -0.03 -12.40 13.06
C LEU A 38 1.35 -12.23 12.42
N THR A 39 1.74 -13.18 11.57
CA THR A 39 2.84 -12.96 10.63
C THR A 39 2.43 -11.93 9.57
N ALA A 40 3.41 -11.35 8.87
CA ALA A 40 3.12 -10.44 7.76
C ALA A 40 2.26 -11.12 6.67
N GLU A 41 2.51 -12.40 6.37
CA GLU A 41 1.70 -13.17 5.42
C GLU A 41 0.27 -13.36 5.90
N GLN A 42 0.08 -13.72 7.18
CA GLN A 42 -1.26 -13.87 7.76
C GLN A 42 -2.02 -12.55 7.78
N ALA A 43 -1.36 -11.45 8.13
CA ALA A 43 -1.94 -10.12 8.11
C ALA A 43 -2.32 -9.69 6.68
N MET A 44 -1.47 -9.96 5.68
CA MET A 44 -1.78 -9.69 4.28
C MET A 44 -2.96 -10.54 3.78
N ALA A 45 -3.00 -11.82 4.14
CA ALA A 45 -4.12 -12.70 3.83
C ALA A 45 -5.43 -12.22 4.47
N ALA A 46 -5.38 -11.76 5.73
CA ALA A 46 -6.53 -11.22 6.44
C ALA A 46 -7.08 -9.93 5.82
N LEU A 47 -6.23 -9.13 5.17
CA LEU A 47 -6.65 -7.96 4.39
C LEU A 47 -7.07 -8.29 2.94
N GLY A 48 -7.07 -9.57 2.57
CA GLY A 48 -7.43 -9.99 1.22
C GLY A 48 -6.40 -9.61 0.15
N ILE A 49 -5.14 -9.37 0.53
CA ILE A 49 -4.07 -9.02 -0.41
C ILE A 49 -3.72 -10.26 -1.26
N PRO A 50 -3.84 -10.16 -2.61
CA PRO A 50 -3.50 -11.25 -3.53
C PRO A 50 -2.03 -11.66 -3.40
N GLU A 51 -1.72 -12.95 -3.59
CA GLU A 51 -0.35 -13.46 -3.42
C GLU A 51 0.69 -12.77 -4.31
N HIS A 52 0.33 -12.42 -5.55
CA HIS A 52 1.23 -11.72 -6.47
C HIS A 52 1.62 -10.32 -5.98
N ASP A 53 0.79 -9.69 -5.15
CA ASP A 53 1.07 -8.37 -4.56
C ASP A 53 1.83 -8.44 -3.23
N ARG A 54 1.83 -9.60 -2.56
CA ARG A 54 2.44 -9.77 -1.23
C ARG A 54 3.93 -9.52 -1.24
N ALA A 55 4.64 -9.91 -2.29
CA ALA A 55 6.08 -9.69 -2.39
C ALA A 55 6.44 -8.19 -2.41
N ARG A 56 5.70 -7.40 -3.19
CA ARG A 56 5.83 -5.94 -3.26
C ARG A 56 5.56 -5.29 -1.90
N ILE A 57 4.46 -5.67 -1.26
CA ILE A 57 4.04 -5.11 0.03
C ILE A 57 5.00 -5.53 1.16
N ALA A 58 5.51 -6.75 1.13
CA ALA A 58 6.52 -7.24 2.07
C ALA A 58 7.85 -6.49 1.94
N GLY A 59 8.26 -6.11 0.72
CA GLY A 59 9.41 -5.22 0.51
C GLY A 59 9.21 -3.88 1.21
N ARG A 60 8.08 -3.23 0.95
CA ARG A 60 7.75 -1.93 1.58
C ARG A 60 7.64 -1.99 3.11
N LEU A 61 7.18 -3.11 3.67
CA LEU A 61 7.15 -3.33 5.13
C LEU A 61 8.55 -3.32 5.76
N ARG A 62 9.56 -3.83 5.03
CA ARG A 62 10.96 -3.88 5.50
C ARG A 62 11.64 -2.53 5.38
N ASP A 63 11.36 -1.80 4.31
CA ASP A 63 11.96 -0.48 4.04
C ASP A 63 11.40 0.64 4.94
N GLY A 64 10.20 0.45 5.49
CA GLY A 64 9.56 1.39 6.42
C GLY A 64 9.92 1.18 7.89
N LYS A 65 11.14 0.74 8.18
CA LYS A 65 11.68 0.49 9.54
C LYS A 65 12.66 1.56 9.98
#